data_AF-A0A438H8Z8-F1
#
_entry.id   AF-A0A438H8Z8-F1
#
_cell.length_a   1.000
_cell.length_b   1.000
_cell.length_c   1.000
_cell.angle_alpha   90.00
_cell.angle_beta   90.00
_cell.angle_gamma   90.00
#
_symmetry.space_group_name_H-M   'P 1'
#
loop_
_entity.id
_entity.type
_entity.pdbx_description
1 polymer ?
#
loop_
_entity_poly.entity_id
_entity_poly.type
_entity_poly.pdbx_seq_one_letter_code
_entity_poly.pdbx_strand_id
1 'polypeptide(L)'
;MQEDDVYYLILWQLWLALVIATHSCAWLGTAVLVTNMRNFPLSRGTVAGILKGYIGLSAAVYTEIYNSVLQESASKLLLFLTLGLPVLCFALMYFIRACTPASGEDSSEHGHFLFTQAASVCLGIYLLATTVVDDLFNPSDALSNTFTGIMVIFLLCPLAIPLKMTLFPSNSKKNLPPVGSSDSLVQGEGNSNQTEPLLTPSSSATCLGSFHEGEYASDIDMLLAVGEGAIKKKRKPKRGEDFKFREAFIKADFWLLWLVYFLGVGSGVTVLNNLAQIGVAFGVTDTTILLSLFSFCNFLGRLFGGVVSEYFVRTRTLPRTIWMTFSQVVMVVTFLLYASALSGTLYASTALLGICYGVQFSIMVPCASELFGLKHFGVIYNFMLLGNPIGALLFSGLLAGYVYDFEAAKQQSSTCLGGTCFRLTFLVLAGACGLGTILSIILTIRIKPVYQMLYAGGSFRLPSSSSQS
;
A
#
# COMPACT_ATOMS: atom_id res chain seq x y z
N MET A 1 -13.24 43.49 -11.40
CA MET A 1 -14.55 43.24 -10.75
C MET A 1 -15.35 42.17 -11.50
N GLN A 2 -15.67 42.33 -12.79
CA GLN A 2 -16.39 41.27 -13.54
C GLN A 2 -15.50 40.06 -13.91
N GLU A 3 -14.19 40.25 -14.13
CA GLU A 3 -13.24 39.13 -14.34
C GLU A 3 -12.96 38.36 -13.05
N ASP A 4 -12.75 39.06 -11.92
CA ASP A 4 -12.47 38.42 -10.62
C ASP A 4 -13.62 37.51 -10.17
N ASP A 5 -14.88 37.94 -10.33
CA ASP A 5 -16.06 37.14 -9.97
C ASP A 5 -16.19 35.87 -10.83
N VAL A 6 -15.78 35.92 -12.10
CA VAL A 6 -15.73 34.74 -12.98
C VAL A 6 -14.63 33.77 -12.54
N TYR A 7 -13.45 34.29 -12.15
CA TYR A 7 -12.39 33.47 -11.57
C TYR A 7 -12.82 32.80 -10.26
N TYR A 8 -13.51 33.51 -9.35
CA TYR A 8 -14.02 32.93 -8.11
C TYR A 8 -15.11 31.88 -8.36
N LEU A 9 -16.03 32.12 -9.29
CA LEU A 9 -17.09 31.17 -9.64
C LEU A 9 -16.49 29.87 -10.23
N ILE A 10 -15.48 30.00 -11.10
CA ILE A 10 -14.74 28.87 -11.67
C ILE A 10 -13.93 28.14 -10.59
N LEU A 11 -13.28 28.86 -9.68
CA LEU A 11 -12.48 28.27 -8.60
C LEU A 11 -13.33 27.43 -7.64
N TRP A 12 -14.51 27.90 -7.23
CA TRP A 12 -15.40 27.13 -6.35
C TRP A 12 -16.00 25.90 -7.03
N GLN A 13 -16.36 26.02 -8.31
CA GLN A 13 -16.82 24.88 -9.10
C GLN A 13 -15.72 23.84 -9.29
N LEU A 14 -14.50 24.28 -9.59
CA LEU A 14 -13.33 23.43 -9.75
C LEU A 14 -12.92 22.77 -8.42
N TRP A 15 -13.01 23.51 -7.31
CA TRP A 15 -12.83 22.96 -5.97
C TRP A 15 -13.88 21.90 -5.64
N LEU A 16 -15.16 22.16 -5.87
CA LEU A 16 -16.24 21.20 -5.63
C LEU A 16 -16.07 19.95 -6.51
N ALA A 17 -15.72 20.13 -7.78
CA ALA A 17 -15.43 19.04 -8.70
C ALA A 17 -14.22 18.21 -8.23
N LEU A 18 -13.15 18.85 -7.74
CA LEU A 18 -11.99 18.18 -7.17
C LEU A 18 -12.33 17.42 -5.88
N VAL A 19 -13.17 17.98 -5.01
CA VAL A 19 -13.66 17.30 -3.80
C VAL A 19 -14.44 16.04 -4.20
N ILE A 20 -15.39 16.15 -5.12
CA ILE A 20 -16.18 15.01 -5.61
C ILE A 20 -15.27 13.96 -6.28
N ALA A 21 -14.35 14.39 -7.16
CA ALA A 21 -13.41 13.51 -7.87
C ALA A 21 -12.46 12.79 -6.92
N THR A 22 -11.86 13.48 -5.94
CA THR A 22 -10.94 12.86 -4.97
C THR A 22 -11.65 11.93 -3.99
N HIS A 23 -12.90 12.22 -3.61
CA HIS A 23 -13.73 11.29 -2.83
C HIS A 23 -14.05 10.00 -3.59
N SER A 24 -14.18 10.04 -4.92
CA SER A 24 -14.46 8.85 -5.74
C SER A 24 -13.31 7.83 -5.73
N CYS A 25 -12.05 8.30 -5.75
CA CYS A 25 -10.86 7.45 -5.72
C CYS A 25 -10.73 6.64 -4.42
N ALA A 26 -11.21 7.20 -3.31
CA ALA A 26 -11.19 6.55 -2.01
C ALA A 26 -12.13 5.32 -1.97
N TRP A 27 -13.26 5.32 -2.69
CA TRP A 27 -14.25 4.26 -2.59
C TRP A 27 -13.79 2.94 -3.20
N LEU A 28 -13.51 2.92 -4.51
CA LEU A 28 -13.16 1.68 -5.21
C LEU A 28 -11.79 1.15 -4.74
N GLY A 29 -10.80 2.04 -4.62
CA GLY A 29 -9.46 1.66 -4.17
C GLY A 29 -9.45 1.09 -2.75
N THR A 30 -10.23 1.68 -1.83
CA THR A 30 -10.34 1.16 -0.45
C THR A 30 -11.14 -0.13 -0.40
N ALA A 31 -12.25 -0.24 -1.15
CA ALA A 31 -13.07 -1.44 -1.18
C ALA A 31 -12.26 -2.66 -1.65
N VAL A 32 -11.54 -2.52 -2.78
CA VAL A 32 -10.65 -3.57 -3.30
C VAL A 32 -9.58 -3.93 -2.28
N LEU A 33 -8.90 -2.93 -1.71
CA LEU A 33 -7.80 -3.16 -0.78
C LEU A 33 -8.25 -3.84 0.52
N VAL A 34 -9.28 -3.31 1.19
CA VAL A 34 -9.80 -3.84 2.46
C VAL A 34 -10.31 -5.26 2.27
N THR A 35 -11.03 -5.53 1.18
CA THR A 35 -11.59 -6.86 0.90
C THR A 35 -10.49 -7.90 0.69
N ASN A 36 -9.50 -7.59 -0.16
CA ASN A 36 -8.39 -8.50 -0.41
C ASN A 36 -7.49 -8.71 0.81
N MET A 37 -7.29 -7.67 1.63
CA MET A 37 -6.54 -7.77 2.89
C MET A 37 -7.25 -8.66 3.94
N ARG A 38 -8.58 -8.75 3.90
CA ARG A 38 -9.37 -9.67 4.72
C ARG A 38 -9.37 -11.09 4.18
N ASN A 39 -9.42 -11.25 2.86
CA ASN A 39 -9.37 -12.55 2.19
C ASN A 39 -8.01 -13.23 2.40
N PHE A 40 -6.92 -12.46 2.42
CA PHE A 40 -5.55 -12.96 2.58
C PHE A 40 -4.86 -12.36 3.82
N PRO A 41 -5.31 -12.71 5.03
CA PRO A 41 -4.87 -12.07 6.27
C PRO A 41 -3.41 -12.38 6.62
N LEU A 42 -2.83 -13.46 6.08
CA LEU A 42 -1.44 -13.81 6.27
C LEU A 42 -0.52 -13.04 5.31
N SER A 43 -0.92 -12.85 4.05
CA SER A 43 -0.06 -12.29 2.98
C SER A 43 -0.34 -10.81 2.70
N ARG A 44 -0.62 -10.05 3.76
CA ARG A 44 -1.05 -8.65 3.70
C ARG A 44 -0.09 -7.75 2.91
N GLY A 45 1.22 -7.89 3.14
CA GLY A 45 2.23 -7.08 2.46
C GLY A 45 2.27 -7.34 0.96
N THR A 46 2.26 -8.61 0.56
CA THR A 46 2.24 -9.03 -0.85
C THR A 46 1.00 -8.53 -1.58
N VAL A 47 -0.18 -8.71 -0.98
CA VAL A 47 -1.47 -8.29 -1.55
C VAL A 47 -1.52 -6.77 -1.72
N ALA A 48 -1.14 -6.03 -0.68
CA ALA A 48 -1.06 -4.57 -0.74
C ALA A 48 -0.07 -4.09 -1.82
N GLY A 49 1.10 -4.75 -1.92
CA GLY A 49 2.12 -4.45 -2.92
C GLY A 49 1.65 -4.64 -4.36
N ILE A 50 0.98 -5.76 -4.66
CA ILE A 50 0.40 -6.01 -6.00
C ILE A 50 -0.66 -4.96 -6.31
N LEU A 51 -1.66 -4.78 -5.43
CA LEU A 51 -2.78 -3.86 -5.67
C LEU A 51 -2.30 -2.40 -5.84
N LYS A 52 -1.35 -1.96 -5.01
CA LYS A 52 -0.76 -0.62 -5.13
C LYS A 52 0.21 -0.51 -6.30
N GLY A 53 0.87 -1.61 -6.68
CA GLY A 53 1.70 -1.71 -7.87
C GLY A 53 0.94 -1.32 -9.13
N TYR A 54 -0.26 -1.89 -9.36
CA TYR A 54 -1.08 -1.52 -10.52
C TYR A 54 -1.45 -0.03 -10.58
N ILE A 55 -1.61 0.63 -9.42
CA ILE A 55 -1.77 2.10 -9.40
C ILE A 55 -0.51 2.79 -9.93
N GLY A 56 0.69 2.26 -9.65
CA GLY A 56 1.96 2.77 -10.18
C GLY A 56 2.16 2.54 -11.68
N LEU A 57 1.54 1.50 -12.26
CA LEU A 57 1.56 1.26 -13.71
C LEU A 57 0.47 2.03 -14.47
N SER A 58 -0.60 2.44 -13.78
CA SER A 58 -1.78 3.03 -14.42
C SER A 58 -1.48 4.26 -15.28
N ALA A 59 -0.51 5.10 -14.88
CA ALA A 59 -0.13 6.28 -15.67
C ALA A 59 0.41 5.88 -17.04
N ALA A 60 1.33 4.91 -17.11
CA ALA A 60 1.88 4.41 -18.38
C ALA A 60 0.81 3.73 -19.24
N VAL A 61 -0.09 2.95 -18.63
CA VAL A 61 -1.22 2.34 -19.34
C VAL A 61 -2.13 3.40 -19.96
N TYR A 62 -2.45 4.47 -19.23
CA TYR A 62 -3.28 5.56 -19.77
C TYR A 62 -2.59 6.35 -20.87
N THR A 63 -1.28 6.58 -20.76
CA THR A 63 -0.50 7.23 -21.82
C THR A 63 -0.51 6.42 -23.12
N GLU A 64 -0.30 5.10 -23.04
CA GLU A 64 -0.35 4.22 -24.21
C GLU A 64 -1.74 4.23 -24.87
N ILE A 65 -2.81 4.14 -24.08
CA ILE A 65 -4.20 4.23 -24.59
C ILE A 65 -4.46 5.60 -25.24
N TYR A 66 -3.93 6.67 -24.65
CA TYR A 66 -4.07 8.03 -25.17
C TYR A 66 -3.44 8.20 -26.55
N ASN A 67 -2.21 7.72 -26.71
CA ASN A 67 -1.48 7.81 -27.98
C ASN A 67 -2.10 6.90 -29.03
N SER A 68 -2.35 5.63 -28.69
CA SER A 68 -2.73 4.60 -29.66
C SER A 68 -4.21 4.62 -30.04
N VAL A 69 -5.09 4.56 -29.04
CA VAL A 69 -6.55 4.35 -29.24
C VAL A 69 -7.27 5.68 -29.37
N LEU A 70 -6.86 6.66 -28.58
CA LEU A 70 -7.53 7.97 -28.51
C LEU A 70 -6.93 8.98 -29.49
N GLN A 71 -5.86 8.63 -30.22
CA GLN A 71 -5.22 9.47 -31.25
C GLN A 71 -4.90 10.87 -30.72
N GLU A 72 -4.34 10.94 -29.51
CA GLU A 72 -3.95 12.19 -28.84
C GLU A 72 -5.09 13.22 -28.68
N SER A 73 -6.35 12.75 -28.69
CA SER A 73 -7.50 13.63 -28.56
C SER A 73 -7.90 13.81 -27.10
N ALA A 74 -7.70 15.02 -26.57
CA ALA A 74 -8.12 15.39 -25.22
C ALA A 74 -9.63 15.15 -24.97
N SER A 75 -10.48 15.41 -25.96
CA SER A 75 -11.94 15.15 -25.85
C SER A 75 -12.26 13.66 -25.73
N LYS A 76 -11.57 12.81 -26.50
CA LYS A 76 -11.77 11.35 -26.41
C LYS A 76 -11.21 10.81 -25.08
N LEU A 77 -10.10 11.35 -24.59
CA LEU A 77 -9.56 11.04 -23.26
C LEU A 77 -10.55 11.39 -22.16
N LEU A 78 -11.11 12.60 -22.17
CA LEU A 78 -12.13 13.01 -21.20
C LEU A 78 -13.36 12.09 -21.26
N LEU A 79 -13.82 11.71 -22.45
CA LEU A 79 -14.94 10.77 -22.62
C LEU A 79 -14.60 9.38 -22.04
N PHE A 80 -13.40 8.87 -22.31
CA PHE A 80 -12.92 7.60 -21.78
C PHE A 80 -12.83 7.60 -20.25
N LEU A 81 -12.30 8.67 -19.66
CA LEU A 81 -12.19 8.83 -18.21
C LEU A 81 -13.57 8.98 -17.52
N THR A 82 -14.51 9.66 -18.17
CA THR A 82 -15.84 9.95 -17.60
C THR A 82 -16.85 8.82 -17.74
N LEU A 83 -16.85 8.08 -18.85
CA LEU A 83 -17.81 7.00 -19.10
C LEU A 83 -17.13 5.62 -19.12
N GLY A 84 -15.98 5.50 -19.79
CA GLY A 84 -15.29 4.22 -19.95
C GLY A 84 -14.84 3.62 -18.62
N LEU A 85 -14.14 4.41 -17.80
CA LEU A 85 -13.63 3.94 -16.50
C LEU A 85 -14.75 3.57 -15.52
N PRO A 86 -15.80 4.40 -15.27
CA PRO A 86 -16.88 4.01 -14.37
C PRO A 86 -17.61 2.75 -14.83
N VAL A 87 -17.92 2.62 -16.12
CA VAL A 87 -18.58 1.43 -16.67
C VAL A 87 -17.74 0.17 -16.41
N LEU A 88 -16.43 0.25 -16.65
CA LEU A 88 -15.50 -0.86 -16.37
C LEU A 88 -15.48 -1.19 -14.87
N CYS A 89 -15.41 -0.18 -14.00
CA CYS A 89 -15.43 -0.39 -12.55
C CYS A 89 -16.73 -1.03 -12.05
N PHE A 90 -17.89 -0.58 -12.53
CA PHE A 90 -19.18 -1.17 -12.18
C PHE A 90 -19.32 -2.61 -12.70
N ALA A 91 -18.85 -2.90 -13.91
CA ALA A 91 -18.86 -4.25 -14.46
C ALA A 91 -17.98 -5.21 -13.62
N LEU A 92 -16.81 -4.76 -13.16
CA LEU A 92 -15.88 -5.58 -12.39
C LEU A 92 -16.23 -5.67 -10.89
N MET A 93 -17.13 -4.82 -10.39
CA MET A 93 -17.51 -4.76 -8.97
C MET A 93 -18.03 -6.11 -8.45
N TYR A 94 -18.72 -6.88 -9.29
CA TYR A 94 -19.27 -8.20 -8.95
C TYR A 94 -18.22 -9.21 -8.48
N PHE A 95 -16.97 -9.08 -8.95
CA PHE A 95 -15.86 -9.97 -8.61
C PHE A 95 -15.22 -9.66 -7.25
N ILE A 96 -15.50 -8.48 -6.66
CA ILE A 96 -14.95 -8.09 -5.36
C ILE A 96 -15.86 -8.67 -4.26
N ARG A 97 -15.53 -9.86 -3.77
CA ARG A 97 -16.27 -10.53 -2.70
C ARG A 97 -15.39 -10.82 -1.50
N ALA A 98 -15.93 -10.58 -0.31
CA ALA A 98 -15.31 -11.03 0.93
C ALA A 98 -15.54 -12.53 1.07
N CYS A 99 -14.46 -13.29 1.14
CA CYS A 99 -14.47 -14.73 1.32
C CYS A 99 -14.03 -15.05 2.76
N THR A 100 -14.52 -16.16 3.30
CA THR A 100 -13.97 -16.71 4.54
C THR A 100 -12.52 -17.14 4.27
N PRO A 101 -11.51 -16.57 4.95
CA PRO A 101 -10.12 -16.94 4.72
C PRO A 101 -9.92 -18.42 5.05
N ALA A 102 -9.10 -19.11 4.25
CA ALA A 102 -8.77 -20.51 4.49
C ALA A 102 -8.05 -20.64 5.85
N SER A 103 -8.36 -21.72 6.59
CA SER A 103 -7.87 -21.93 7.96
C SER A 103 -6.38 -22.36 8.02
N GLY A 104 -5.65 -22.40 6.91
CA GLY A 104 -4.26 -22.88 6.84
C GLY A 104 -3.46 -22.26 5.69
N GLU A 105 -2.13 -22.43 5.71
CA GLU A 105 -1.24 -22.01 4.62
C GLU A 105 -1.41 -22.95 3.41
N ASP A 106 -2.11 -22.50 2.37
CA ASP A 106 -2.17 -23.19 1.10
C ASP A 106 -0.88 -22.93 0.31
N SER A 107 -0.03 -23.94 0.16
CA SER A 107 1.24 -23.84 -0.58
C SER A 107 1.06 -23.37 -2.04
N SER A 108 -0.12 -23.62 -2.62
CA SER A 108 -0.48 -23.15 -3.97
C SER A 108 -0.68 -21.63 -4.05
N GLU A 109 -1.04 -20.95 -2.95
CA GLU A 109 -1.22 -19.49 -2.92
C GLU A 109 0.09 -18.77 -3.23
N HIS A 110 1.21 -19.26 -2.69
CA HIS A 110 2.52 -18.67 -2.93
C HIS A 110 2.88 -18.68 -4.42
N GLY A 111 2.60 -19.79 -5.11
CA GLY A 111 2.82 -19.92 -6.56
C GLY A 111 1.95 -18.96 -7.37
N HIS A 112 0.67 -18.79 -6.99
CA HIS A 112 -0.25 -17.85 -7.65
C HIS A 112 0.18 -16.38 -7.45
N PHE A 113 0.62 -16.02 -6.24
CA PHE A 113 1.16 -14.68 -5.99
C PHE A 113 2.45 -14.43 -6.77
N LEU A 114 3.36 -15.40 -6.82
CA LEU A 114 4.61 -15.28 -7.58
C LEU A 114 4.34 -15.10 -9.09
N PHE A 115 3.42 -15.89 -9.65
CA PHE A 115 2.99 -15.74 -11.04
C PHE A 115 2.44 -14.34 -11.32
N THR A 116 1.54 -13.84 -10.46
CA THR A 116 0.94 -12.52 -10.60
C THR A 116 2.00 -11.42 -10.53
N GLN A 117 2.97 -11.54 -9.62
CA GLN A 117 4.09 -10.60 -9.50
C GLN A 117 4.97 -10.62 -10.74
N ALA A 118 5.38 -11.80 -11.21
CA ALA A 118 6.20 -11.95 -12.41
C ALA A 118 5.50 -11.36 -13.64
N ALA A 119 4.21 -11.66 -13.84
CA ALA A 119 3.40 -11.08 -14.91
C ALA A 119 3.33 -9.55 -14.81
N SER A 120 3.18 -9.00 -13.60
CA SER A 120 3.15 -7.54 -13.38
C SER A 120 4.50 -6.89 -13.67
N VAL A 121 5.62 -7.55 -13.33
CA VAL A 121 6.97 -7.06 -13.65
C VAL A 121 7.20 -7.07 -15.16
N CYS A 122 6.81 -8.16 -15.84
CA CYS A 122 6.86 -8.22 -17.30
C CYS A 122 6.04 -7.11 -17.96
N LEU A 123 4.81 -6.85 -17.48
CA LEU A 123 3.99 -5.74 -17.94
C LEU A 123 4.69 -4.39 -17.73
N GLY A 124 5.30 -4.16 -16.57
CA GLY A 124 6.02 -2.92 -16.30
C GLY A 124 7.21 -2.70 -17.22
N ILE A 125 8.02 -3.74 -17.45
CA ILE A 125 9.16 -3.68 -18.38
C ILE A 125 8.66 -3.42 -19.81
N TYR A 126 7.58 -4.10 -20.19
CA TYR A 126 6.94 -3.93 -21.48
C TYR A 126 6.49 -2.49 -21.72
N LEU A 127 5.75 -1.90 -20.78
CA LEU A 127 5.28 -0.50 -20.85
C LEU A 127 6.43 0.50 -20.92
N LEU A 128 7.51 0.26 -20.15
CA LEU A 128 8.69 1.12 -20.23
C LEU A 128 9.35 1.03 -21.61
N ALA A 129 9.45 -0.18 -22.18
CA ALA A 129 10.02 -0.40 -23.49
C ALA A 129 9.17 0.24 -24.60
N THR A 130 7.84 0.11 -24.58
CA THR A 130 6.96 0.74 -25.58
C THR A 130 7.04 2.25 -25.50
N THR A 131 7.03 2.82 -24.29
CA THR A 131 7.15 4.27 -24.11
C THR A 131 8.46 4.81 -24.71
N VAL A 132 9.59 4.11 -24.50
CA VAL A 132 10.88 4.51 -25.07
C VAL A 132 10.90 4.34 -26.59
N VAL A 133 10.28 3.29 -27.13
CA VAL A 133 10.19 3.07 -28.57
C VAL A 133 9.32 4.14 -29.24
N ASP A 134 8.21 4.50 -28.62
CA ASP A 134 7.31 5.55 -29.11
C ASP A 134 8.03 6.90 -29.19
N ASP A 135 8.74 7.28 -28.12
CA ASP A 135 9.50 8.52 -28.01
C ASP A 135 10.63 8.63 -29.07
N LEU A 136 11.32 7.53 -29.36
CA LEU A 136 12.49 7.52 -30.25
C LEU A 136 12.15 7.30 -31.72
N PHE A 137 11.13 6.49 -32.02
CA PHE A 137 10.90 5.98 -33.38
C PHE A 137 9.57 6.40 -34.01
N ASN A 138 8.65 7.03 -33.27
CA ASN A 138 7.32 7.44 -33.76
C ASN A 138 6.66 6.35 -34.64
N PRO A 139 6.34 5.19 -34.07
CA PRO A 139 5.92 4.03 -34.82
C PRO A 139 4.58 4.24 -35.55
N SER A 140 4.37 3.51 -36.63
CA SER A 140 3.10 3.54 -37.38
C SER A 140 1.90 3.14 -36.51
N ASP A 141 0.71 3.67 -36.82
CA ASP A 141 -0.55 3.35 -36.12
C ASP A 141 -0.81 1.84 -35.95
N ALA A 142 -0.46 1.02 -36.94
CA ALA A 142 -0.63 -0.43 -36.86
C ALA A 142 0.25 -1.07 -35.78
N LEU A 143 1.48 -0.57 -35.61
CA LEU A 143 2.42 -1.06 -34.62
C LEU A 143 2.02 -0.58 -33.21
N SER A 144 1.61 0.68 -33.07
CA SER A 144 1.06 1.22 -31.81
C SER A 144 -0.19 0.46 -31.36
N ASN A 145 -1.12 0.15 -32.27
CA ASN A 145 -2.30 -0.66 -31.95
C ASN A 145 -1.92 -2.09 -31.51
N THR A 146 -0.87 -2.65 -32.11
CA THR A 146 -0.32 -3.96 -31.70
C THR A 146 0.27 -3.88 -30.29
N PHE A 147 0.97 -2.79 -29.96
CA PHE A 147 1.50 -2.59 -28.60
C PHE A 147 0.39 -2.51 -27.56
N THR A 148 -0.65 -1.73 -27.85
CA THR A 148 -1.85 -1.66 -27.00
C THR A 148 -2.51 -3.04 -26.83
N GLY A 149 -2.61 -3.84 -27.90
CA GLY A 149 -3.16 -5.20 -27.82
C GLY A 149 -2.36 -6.12 -26.89
N ILE A 150 -1.03 -6.08 -26.97
CA ILE A 150 -0.14 -6.86 -26.10
C ILE A 150 -0.24 -6.38 -24.64
N MET A 151 -0.32 -5.07 -24.40
CA MET A 151 -0.54 -4.50 -23.07
C MET A 151 -1.83 -5.06 -22.44
N VAL A 152 -2.94 -5.09 -23.19
CA VAL A 152 -4.22 -5.62 -22.69
C VAL A 152 -4.11 -7.11 -22.34
N ILE A 153 -3.38 -7.90 -23.15
CA ILE A 153 -3.14 -9.33 -22.84
C ILE A 153 -2.38 -9.48 -21.52
N PHE A 154 -1.33 -8.68 -21.30
CA PHE A 154 -0.58 -8.71 -20.04
C PHE A 154 -1.44 -8.27 -18.84
N LEU A 155 -2.29 -7.27 -18.99
CA LEU A 155 -3.23 -6.83 -17.94
C LEU A 155 -4.24 -7.93 -17.57
N LEU A 156 -4.66 -8.77 -18.52
CA LEU A 156 -5.58 -9.88 -18.30
C LEU A 156 -4.89 -11.16 -17.81
N CYS A 157 -3.56 -11.24 -17.86
CA CYS A 157 -2.78 -12.43 -17.48
C CYS A 157 -3.10 -12.98 -16.07
N PRO A 158 -3.31 -12.17 -15.02
CA PRO A 158 -3.69 -12.69 -13.70
C PRO A 158 -5.02 -13.46 -13.68
N LEU A 159 -5.91 -13.27 -14.67
CA LEU A 159 -7.16 -14.05 -14.81
C LEU A 159 -6.90 -15.53 -15.17
N ALA A 160 -5.70 -15.87 -15.63
CA ALA A 160 -5.33 -17.25 -15.88
C ALA A 160 -5.42 -18.13 -14.61
N ILE A 161 -5.19 -17.56 -13.43
CA ILE A 161 -5.28 -18.27 -12.15
C ILE A 161 -6.73 -18.75 -11.89
N PRO A 162 -7.75 -17.87 -11.79
CA PRO A 162 -9.12 -18.32 -11.56
C PRO A 162 -9.65 -19.19 -12.71
N LEU A 163 -9.26 -18.94 -13.96
CA LEU A 163 -9.64 -19.79 -15.09
C LEU A 163 -9.09 -21.21 -14.93
N LYS A 164 -7.79 -21.37 -14.61
CA LYS A 164 -7.19 -22.68 -14.34
C LYS A 164 -7.87 -23.39 -13.18
N MET A 165 -8.13 -22.68 -12.08
CA MET A 165 -8.78 -23.26 -10.90
C MET A 165 -10.22 -23.71 -11.18
N THR A 166 -10.94 -23.01 -12.06
CA THR A 166 -12.33 -23.35 -12.43
C THR A 166 -12.39 -24.48 -13.46
N LEU A 167 -11.48 -24.48 -14.45
CA LEU A 167 -11.44 -25.48 -15.52
C LEU A 167 -10.77 -26.80 -15.08
N PHE A 168 -9.80 -26.73 -14.16
CA PHE A 168 -9.09 -27.88 -13.62
C PHE A 168 -9.16 -27.88 -12.10
N PRO A 169 -10.34 -28.15 -11.51
CA PRO A 169 -10.47 -28.25 -10.06
C PRO A 169 -9.59 -29.40 -9.56
N SER A 170 -8.59 -29.06 -8.73
CA SER A 170 -7.73 -30.05 -8.10
C SER A 170 -8.57 -30.88 -7.12
N ASN A 171 -8.74 -32.17 -7.40
CA ASN A 171 -9.41 -33.15 -6.53
C ASN A 171 -8.56 -33.50 -5.29
N SER A 172 -7.93 -32.53 -4.64
CA SER A 172 -7.10 -32.74 -3.45
C SER A 172 -7.92 -32.74 -2.14
N LYS A 173 -9.16 -33.26 -2.19
CA LYS A 173 -9.96 -33.63 -1.02
C LYS A 173 -10.50 -35.06 -1.17
N LYS A 174 -9.61 -36.02 -1.39
CA LYS A 174 -9.82 -37.41 -0.96
C LYS A 174 -8.77 -37.68 0.11
N ASN A 175 -9.17 -37.55 1.38
CA ASN A 175 -8.59 -38.16 2.59
C ASN A 175 -8.99 -37.37 3.86
N LEU A 176 -10.27 -37.04 4.02
CA LEU A 176 -10.87 -36.90 5.35
C LEU A 176 -11.99 -37.95 5.43
N PRO A 177 -11.97 -38.90 6.38
CA PRO A 177 -13.07 -39.82 6.56
C PRO A 177 -14.34 -39.02 6.95
N PRO A 178 -15.53 -39.41 6.46
CA PRO A 178 -16.75 -38.71 6.78
C PRO A 178 -17.02 -38.86 8.29
N VAL A 179 -17.08 -37.73 8.99
CA VAL A 179 -17.61 -37.68 10.37
C VAL A 179 -19.06 -38.15 10.27
N GLY A 180 -19.30 -39.35 10.77
CA GLY A 180 -20.60 -40.00 10.75
C GLY A 180 -21.65 -39.12 11.42
N SER A 181 -22.76 -38.95 10.71
CA SER A 181 -24.05 -38.51 11.20
C SER A 181 -24.35 -39.21 12.54
N SER A 182 -24.39 -38.45 13.63
CA SER A 182 -24.96 -38.95 14.88
C SER A 182 -26.48 -38.78 14.79
N ASP A 183 -27.20 -39.89 14.65
CA ASP A 183 -28.55 -40.00 15.20
C ASP A 183 -28.95 -41.46 15.43
N SER A 184 -29.38 -41.71 16.67
CA SER A 184 -30.27 -42.80 17.12
C SER A 184 -29.69 -44.22 17.33
N LEU A 185 -29.48 -44.62 18.60
CA LEU A 185 -30.41 -45.46 19.39
C LEU A 185 -29.72 -46.12 20.60
N VAL A 186 -30.49 -46.17 21.70
CA VAL A 186 -30.18 -46.70 23.03
C VAL A 186 -30.33 -48.23 23.06
N GLN A 187 -29.35 -48.92 23.66
CA GLN A 187 -29.40 -50.20 24.41
C GLN A 187 -27.93 -50.52 24.76
N GLY A 188 -27.47 -50.84 25.97
CA GLY A 188 -28.05 -51.53 27.12
C GLY A 188 -27.12 -52.72 27.43
N GLU A 189 -26.57 -52.77 28.66
CA GLU A 189 -25.73 -53.85 29.27
C GLU A 189 -24.22 -53.88 28.87
N GLY A 190 -23.22 -54.06 29.74
CA GLY A 190 -23.10 -54.22 31.19
C GLY A 190 -21.64 -54.58 31.56
N ASN A 191 -21.16 -54.15 32.75
CA ASN A 191 -19.95 -54.56 33.51
C ASN A 191 -18.55 -54.51 32.82
N SER A 192 -17.47 -53.95 33.37
CA SER A 192 -16.96 -54.07 34.75
C SER A 192 -15.79 -53.09 35.01
N ASN A 193 -15.70 -52.71 36.29
CA ASN A 193 -14.65 -52.02 37.07
C ASN A 193 -13.22 -51.87 36.49
N GLN A 194 -12.70 -50.64 36.53
CA GLN A 194 -11.44 -50.31 37.21
C GLN A 194 -11.36 -48.81 37.53
N THR A 195 -11.24 -48.53 38.82
CA THR A 195 -10.98 -47.22 39.42
C THR A 195 -9.47 -47.02 39.47
N GLU A 196 -8.94 -45.88 39.01
CA GLU A 196 -7.80 -45.22 39.66
C GLU A 196 -7.71 -43.74 39.27
N PRO A 197 -7.60 -42.81 40.24
CA PRO A 197 -7.46 -41.36 40.00
C PRO A 197 -5.98 -40.97 40.05
N LEU A 198 -5.49 -40.09 39.17
CA LEU A 198 -4.18 -39.44 39.37
C LEU A 198 -4.08 -38.14 38.55
N LEU A 199 -4.33 -37.02 39.25
CA LEU A 199 -3.70 -35.74 38.92
C LEU A 199 -2.32 -35.73 39.57
N THR A 200 -1.27 -35.53 38.78
CA THR A 200 -0.12 -34.74 39.24
C THR A 200 0.54 -33.99 38.07
N PRO A 201 0.93 -32.72 38.28
CA PRO A 201 1.44 -31.83 37.26
C PRO A 201 2.98 -31.97 37.15
N SER A 202 3.55 -31.95 35.95
CA SER A 202 5.00 -31.79 35.82
C SER A 202 5.42 -30.99 34.59
N SER A 203 6.06 -29.88 34.92
CA SER A 203 7.22 -29.23 34.30
C SER A 203 7.28 -29.02 32.78
N SER A 204 6.96 -27.78 32.39
CA SER A 204 7.66 -27.07 31.31
C SER A 204 7.82 -25.60 31.71
N ALA A 205 8.29 -25.37 32.93
CA ALA A 205 8.52 -24.04 33.50
C ALA A 205 10.00 -23.89 33.85
N THR A 206 10.85 -23.85 32.83
CA THR A 206 12.26 -23.47 32.97
C THR A 206 12.77 -23.01 31.61
N CYS A 207 12.35 -21.81 31.21
CA CYS A 207 13.08 -20.91 30.30
C CYS A 207 12.28 -19.60 30.12
N LEU A 208 12.09 -18.84 31.21
CA LEU A 208 11.68 -17.44 31.09
C LEU A 208 12.43 -16.61 32.13
N GLY A 209 13.66 -16.24 31.75
CA GLY A 209 14.45 -15.25 32.47
C GLY A 209 13.90 -13.85 32.23
N SER A 210 13.33 -13.28 33.29
CA SER A 210 13.28 -11.87 33.66
C SER A 210 13.10 -10.85 32.53
N PHE A 211 11.87 -10.37 32.27
CA PHE A 211 11.58 -8.95 32.02
C PHE A 211 10.07 -8.68 32.28
N HIS A 212 9.76 -7.82 33.26
CA HIS A 212 8.44 -7.27 33.60
C HIS A 212 7.30 -8.23 34.03
N GLU A 213 7.35 -8.74 35.27
CA GLU A 213 6.25 -9.50 35.90
C GLU A 213 5.05 -8.65 36.41
N GLY A 214 5.11 -7.31 36.34
CA GLY A 214 4.05 -6.46 36.91
C GLY A 214 2.75 -6.36 36.09
N GLU A 215 2.81 -6.46 34.76
CA GLU A 215 1.63 -6.25 33.88
C GLU A 215 0.91 -7.57 33.50
N TYR A 216 1.65 -8.68 33.36
CA TYR A 216 1.08 -9.94 32.88
C TYR A 216 0.20 -10.66 33.92
N ALA A 217 0.57 -10.62 35.21
CA ALA A 217 -0.25 -11.21 36.27
C ALA A 217 -1.61 -10.50 36.40
N SER A 218 -1.61 -9.16 36.36
CA SER A 218 -2.83 -8.34 36.36
C SER A 218 -3.73 -8.60 35.15
N ASP A 219 -3.15 -8.94 33.99
CA ASP A 219 -3.88 -9.19 32.76
C ASP A 219 -4.57 -10.56 32.75
N ILE A 220 -3.97 -11.58 33.37
CA ILE A 220 -4.57 -12.92 33.51
C ILE A 220 -5.74 -12.86 34.51
N ASP A 221 -5.54 -12.21 35.65
CA ASP A 221 -6.59 -12.03 36.66
C ASP A 221 -7.77 -11.21 36.11
N MET A 222 -7.49 -10.18 35.30
CA MET A 222 -8.52 -9.41 34.62
C MET A 222 -9.24 -10.24 33.53
N LEU A 223 -8.55 -11.10 32.79
CA LEU A 223 -9.15 -11.96 31.77
C LEU A 223 -10.02 -13.05 32.39
N LEU A 224 -9.58 -13.64 33.51
CA LEU A 224 -10.37 -14.58 34.32
C LEU A 224 -11.61 -13.89 34.88
N ALA A 225 -11.49 -12.69 35.44
CA ALA A 225 -12.61 -11.91 35.96
C ALA A 225 -13.63 -11.47 34.89
N VAL A 226 -13.20 -11.31 33.63
CA VAL A 226 -14.08 -11.04 32.47
C VAL A 226 -14.77 -12.33 32.00
N GLY A 227 -14.05 -13.46 31.98
CA GLY A 227 -14.60 -14.78 31.65
C GLY A 227 -15.64 -15.27 32.68
N GLU A 228 -15.46 -14.91 33.95
CA GLU A 228 -16.40 -15.17 35.04
C GLU A 228 -17.55 -14.15 35.10
N GLY A 229 -17.61 -13.18 34.17
CA GLY A 229 -18.69 -12.19 34.10
C GLY A 229 -18.69 -11.14 35.22
N ALA A 230 -17.68 -11.12 36.09
CA ALA A 230 -17.61 -10.26 37.28
C ALA A 230 -17.29 -8.79 36.97
N ILE A 231 -16.66 -8.47 35.83
CA ILE A 231 -16.29 -7.09 35.47
C ILE A 231 -16.54 -6.79 33.98
N LYS A 232 -17.59 -6.01 33.66
CA LYS A 232 -17.79 -5.38 32.32
C LYS A 232 -16.89 -4.13 32.12
N LYS A 233 -15.60 -4.18 32.47
CA LYS A 233 -14.68 -3.08 32.11
C LYS A 233 -14.35 -3.23 30.64
N LYS A 234 -14.70 -2.23 29.82
CA LYS A 234 -14.24 -2.13 28.44
C LYS A 234 -12.71 -2.06 28.44
N ARG A 235 -12.04 -3.20 28.25
CA ARG A 235 -10.59 -3.27 28.05
C ARG A 235 -10.24 -2.39 26.85
N LYS A 236 -9.28 -1.47 27.02
CA LYS A 236 -8.76 -0.72 25.86
C LYS A 236 -8.04 -1.73 24.96
N PRO A 237 -8.28 -1.72 23.64
CA PRO A 237 -7.64 -2.69 22.75
C PRO A 237 -6.13 -2.57 22.84
N LYS A 238 -5.46 -3.73 22.90
CA LYS A 238 -4.01 -3.83 22.81
C LYS A 238 -3.60 -3.66 21.35
N ARG A 239 -2.38 -3.16 21.13
CA ARG A 239 -1.83 -2.93 19.78
C ARG A 239 -1.78 -4.27 19.04
N GLY A 240 -2.33 -4.33 17.82
CA GLY A 240 -2.54 -5.60 17.11
C GLY A 240 -3.98 -6.12 17.11
N GLU A 241 -4.82 -5.64 18.02
CA GLU A 241 -6.27 -5.94 18.03
C GLU A 241 -7.04 -4.97 17.12
N ASP A 242 -8.34 -5.22 16.93
CA ASP A 242 -9.20 -4.33 16.16
C ASP A 242 -9.53 -3.04 16.92
N PHE A 243 -9.00 -1.91 16.46
CA PHE A 243 -9.32 -0.59 17.02
C PHE A 243 -10.53 0.03 16.34
N LYS A 244 -11.35 0.74 17.11
CA LYS A 244 -12.24 1.76 16.53
C LYS A 244 -11.43 2.97 16.11
N PHE A 245 -11.88 3.69 15.08
CA PHE A 245 -11.18 4.89 14.60
C PHE A 245 -10.85 5.89 15.70
N ARG A 246 -11.82 6.23 16.57
CA ARG A 246 -11.62 7.16 17.70
C ARG A 246 -10.55 6.67 18.68
N GLU A 247 -10.44 5.36 18.89
CA GLU A 247 -9.45 4.77 19.80
C GLU A 247 -8.05 4.81 19.18
N ALA A 248 -7.94 4.54 17.88
CA ALA A 248 -6.69 4.65 17.12
C ALA A 248 -6.21 6.11 17.09
N PHE A 249 -7.10 7.06 16.83
CA PHE A 249 -6.79 8.49 16.68
C PHE A 249 -6.19 9.14 17.94
N ILE A 250 -6.52 8.65 19.13
CA ILE A 250 -5.99 9.17 20.40
C ILE A 250 -4.57 8.63 20.67
N LYS A 251 -4.11 7.59 19.95
CA LYS A 251 -2.79 6.99 20.18
C LYS A 251 -1.68 7.82 19.54
N ALA A 252 -0.59 8.03 20.28
CA ALA A 252 0.62 8.67 19.77
C ALA A 252 1.21 7.92 18.55
N ASP A 253 1.11 6.59 18.55
CA ASP A 253 1.58 5.74 17.45
C ASP A 253 0.88 6.01 16.12
N PHE A 254 -0.40 6.42 16.17
CA PHE A 254 -1.17 6.78 14.98
C PHE A 254 -0.61 8.06 14.35
N TRP A 255 -0.37 9.09 15.16
CA TRP A 255 0.20 10.35 14.70
C TRP A 255 1.65 10.22 14.27
N LEU A 256 2.45 9.40 14.95
CA LEU A 256 3.82 9.09 14.50
C LEU A 256 3.81 8.44 13.12
N LEU A 257 2.97 7.42 12.90
CA LEU A 257 2.85 6.76 11.60
C LEU A 257 2.36 7.74 10.52
N TRP A 258 1.38 8.57 10.85
CA TRP A 258 0.86 9.60 9.95
C TRP A 258 1.92 10.64 9.58
N LEU A 259 2.68 11.15 10.54
CA LEU A 259 3.73 12.14 10.31
C LEU A 259 4.88 11.56 9.48
N VAL A 260 5.32 10.35 9.78
CA VAL A 260 6.36 9.66 8.99
C VAL A 260 5.91 9.50 7.54
N TYR A 261 4.65 9.12 7.32
CA TYR A 261 4.08 9.02 5.97
C TYR A 261 3.94 10.36 5.27
N PHE A 262 3.39 11.36 5.96
CA PHE A 262 3.25 12.71 5.45
C PHE A 262 4.60 13.30 5.00
N LEU A 263 5.66 13.13 5.79
CA LEU A 263 6.98 13.65 5.45
C LEU A 263 7.63 12.88 4.28
N GLY A 264 7.50 11.55 4.25
CA GLY A 264 8.05 10.73 3.16
C GLY A 264 7.28 10.87 1.84
N VAL A 265 5.96 10.67 1.88
CA VAL A 265 5.11 10.76 0.69
C VAL A 265 4.89 12.21 0.27
N GLY A 266 4.72 13.15 1.19
CA GLY A 266 4.55 14.57 0.87
C GLY A 266 5.76 15.17 0.13
N SER A 267 6.97 14.78 0.51
CA SER A 267 8.17 15.21 -0.21
C SER A 267 8.29 14.53 -1.58
N GLY A 268 7.99 13.23 -1.69
CA GLY A 268 8.02 12.52 -2.97
C GLY A 268 6.97 13.01 -3.97
N VAL A 269 5.74 13.32 -3.52
CA VAL A 269 4.68 13.85 -4.40
C VAL A 269 5.04 15.23 -4.96
N THR A 270 5.86 16.00 -4.24
CA THR A 270 6.34 17.31 -4.70
C THR A 270 7.16 17.21 -5.98
N VAL A 271 8.02 16.20 -6.06
CA VAL A 271 8.80 15.94 -7.27
C VAL A 271 7.92 15.38 -8.36
N LEU A 272 7.02 14.44 -8.03
CA LEU A 272 6.09 13.87 -9.01
C LEU A 272 5.24 14.95 -9.70
N ASN A 273 4.63 15.86 -8.94
CA ASN A 273 3.76 16.91 -9.47
C ASN A 273 4.51 17.93 -10.32
N ASN A 274 5.79 18.17 -10.02
CA ASN A 274 6.62 19.15 -10.71
C ASN A 274 7.65 18.50 -11.65
N LEU A 275 7.56 17.19 -11.92
CA LEU A 275 8.65 16.43 -12.54
C LEU A 275 8.97 16.94 -13.95
N ALA A 276 7.94 17.29 -14.73
CA ALA A 276 8.11 17.87 -16.05
C ALA A 276 8.82 19.24 -15.98
N GLN A 277 8.40 20.12 -15.05
CA GLN A 277 9.06 21.42 -14.85
C GLN A 277 10.50 21.28 -14.38
N ILE A 278 10.77 20.32 -13.50
CA ILE A 278 12.14 19.99 -13.05
C ILE A 278 12.97 19.52 -14.24
N GLY A 279 12.43 18.64 -15.10
CA GLY A 279 13.11 18.18 -16.31
C GLY A 279 13.50 19.33 -17.23
N VAL A 280 12.56 20.23 -17.53
CA VAL A 280 12.80 21.41 -18.36
C VAL A 280 13.83 22.36 -17.72
N ALA A 281 13.72 22.61 -16.41
CA ALA A 281 14.69 23.46 -15.69
C ALA A 281 16.11 22.91 -15.74
N PHE A 282 16.27 21.59 -15.83
CA PHE A 282 17.57 20.91 -15.98
C PHE A 282 18.04 20.77 -17.43
N GLY A 283 17.30 21.31 -18.40
CA GLY A 283 17.66 21.30 -19.82
C GLY A 283 17.22 20.05 -20.58
N VAL A 284 16.30 19.25 -20.03
CA VAL A 284 15.72 18.10 -20.73
C VAL A 284 14.57 18.58 -21.64
N THR A 285 14.67 18.30 -22.93
CA THR A 285 13.67 18.71 -23.94
C THR A 285 12.43 17.83 -23.91
N ASP A 286 12.60 16.51 -23.78
CA ASP A 286 11.49 15.56 -23.62
C ASP A 286 11.50 14.92 -22.22
N THR A 287 10.43 15.20 -21.47
CA THR A 287 10.29 14.71 -20.09
C THR A 287 9.53 13.40 -20.00
N THR A 288 9.04 12.85 -21.10
CA THR A 288 8.25 11.61 -21.16
C THR A 288 9.05 10.42 -20.62
N ILE A 289 10.31 10.28 -21.03
CA ILE A 289 11.22 9.25 -20.50
C ILE A 289 11.43 9.41 -18.98
N LEU A 290 11.50 10.65 -18.49
CA LEU A 290 11.70 10.92 -17.06
C LEU A 290 10.46 10.52 -16.25
N LEU A 291 9.27 10.85 -16.75
CA LEU A 291 7.99 10.48 -16.13
C LEU A 291 7.77 8.96 -16.15
N SER A 292 8.06 8.30 -17.28
CA SER A 292 7.91 6.86 -17.42
C SER A 292 8.88 6.09 -16.51
N LEU A 293 10.13 6.55 -16.42
CA LEU A 293 11.12 6.01 -15.49
C LEU A 293 10.66 6.12 -14.03
N PHE A 294 10.16 7.30 -13.62
CA PHE A 294 9.60 7.47 -12.28
C PHE A 294 8.44 6.50 -12.03
N SER A 295 7.50 6.39 -12.98
CA SER A 295 6.31 5.53 -12.85
C SER A 295 6.68 4.05 -12.72
N PHE A 296 7.61 3.58 -13.56
CA PHE A 296 8.11 2.20 -13.51
C PHE A 296 8.83 1.90 -12.19
N CYS A 297 9.74 2.77 -11.78
CA CYS A 297 10.46 2.63 -10.51
C CYS A 297 9.52 2.68 -9.30
N ASN A 298 8.49 3.53 -9.34
CA ASN A 298 7.42 3.58 -8.34
C ASN A 298 6.63 2.28 -8.27
N PHE A 299 6.25 1.72 -9.42
CA PHE A 299 5.63 0.41 -9.49
C PHE A 299 6.51 -0.67 -8.83
N LEU A 300 7.81 -0.74 -9.19
CA LEU A 300 8.73 -1.71 -8.58
C LEU A 300 8.86 -1.50 -7.07
N GLY A 301 8.98 -0.25 -6.62
CA GLY A 301 9.03 0.09 -5.20
C GLY A 301 7.80 -0.37 -4.44
N ARG A 302 6.60 -0.23 -5.02
CA ARG A 302 5.35 -0.71 -4.44
C ARG A 302 5.29 -2.23 -4.40
N LEU A 303 5.66 -2.89 -5.49
CA LEU A 303 5.60 -4.35 -5.59
C LEU A 303 6.60 -5.00 -4.61
N PHE A 304 7.88 -4.64 -4.71
CA PHE A 304 8.94 -5.21 -3.89
C PHE A 304 8.84 -4.75 -2.44
N GLY A 305 8.44 -3.51 -2.15
CA GLY A 305 8.24 -3.04 -0.77
C GLY A 305 7.25 -3.92 0.00
N GLY A 306 6.16 -4.35 -0.65
CA GLY A 306 5.20 -5.28 -0.08
C GLY A 306 5.80 -6.66 0.20
N VAL A 307 6.43 -7.26 -0.81
CA VAL A 307 6.97 -8.63 -0.76
C VAL A 307 8.16 -8.74 0.19
N VAL A 308 9.12 -7.81 0.10
CA VAL A 308 10.31 -7.79 0.95
C VAL A 308 9.91 -7.58 2.40
N SER A 309 8.98 -6.64 2.68
CA SER A 309 8.54 -6.42 4.06
C SER A 309 7.83 -7.66 4.63
N GLU A 310 7.06 -8.38 3.82
CA GLU A 310 6.40 -9.63 4.21
C GLU A 310 7.42 -10.72 4.56
N TYR A 311 8.42 -10.92 3.70
CA TYR A 311 9.48 -11.91 3.91
C TYR A 311 10.24 -11.68 5.22
N PHE A 312 10.65 -10.44 5.50
CA PHE A 312 11.44 -10.12 6.70
C PHE A 312 10.61 -10.09 7.99
N VAL A 313 9.33 -9.72 7.90
CA VAL A 313 8.42 -9.82 9.05
C VAL A 313 8.26 -11.29 9.46
N ARG A 314 8.05 -12.21 8.50
CA ARG A 314 7.86 -13.64 8.80
C ARG A 314 9.14 -14.35 9.25
N THR A 315 10.26 -14.07 8.61
CA THR A 315 11.52 -14.79 8.88
C THR A 315 12.31 -14.23 10.05
N ARG A 316 12.25 -12.90 10.28
CA ARG A 316 13.11 -12.21 11.25
C ARG A 316 12.31 -11.40 12.28
N THR A 317 10.97 -11.40 12.23
CA THR A 317 10.09 -10.57 13.11
C THR A 317 10.42 -9.08 13.07
N LEU A 318 11.00 -8.62 11.96
CA LEU A 318 11.41 -7.22 11.81
C LEU A 318 10.20 -6.32 11.57
N PRO A 319 10.03 -5.22 12.32
CA PRO A 319 8.94 -4.29 12.06
C PRO A 319 9.01 -3.68 10.66
N ARG A 320 7.86 -3.59 9.98
CA ARG A 320 7.80 -3.08 8.60
C ARG A 320 8.30 -1.65 8.46
N THR A 321 8.24 -0.85 9.52
CA THR A 321 8.74 0.53 9.54
C THR A 321 10.25 0.66 9.32
N ILE A 322 11.04 -0.41 9.48
CA ILE A 322 12.47 -0.40 9.14
C ILE A 322 12.67 -0.08 7.65
N TRP A 323 11.86 -0.68 6.78
CA TRP A 323 11.90 -0.43 5.34
C TRP A 323 11.40 0.98 4.98
N MET A 324 10.49 1.52 5.80
CA MET A 324 10.05 2.92 5.70
C MET A 324 11.18 3.89 6.07
N THR A 325 11.93 3.59 7.14
CA THR A 325 13.13 4.36 7.52
C THR A 325 14.21 4.29 6.44
N PHE A 326 14.52 3.09 5.95
CA PHE A 326 15.53 2.90 4.91
C PHE A 326 15.20 3.70 3.65
N SER A 327 13.96 3.63 3.17
CA SER A 327 13.54 4.42 2.02
C SER A 327 13.61 5.93 2.27
N GLN A 328 13.31 6.43 3.48
CA GLN A 328 13.46 7.86 3.77
C GLN A 328 14.92 8.31 3.81
N VAL A 329 15.83 7.51 4.36
CA VAL A 329 17.29 7.80 4.30
C VAL A 329 17.75 7.93 2.85
N VAL A 330 17.32 6.99 1.99
CA VAL A 330 17.64 7.04 0.56
C VAL A 330 17.00 8.26 -0.11
N MET A 331 15.77 8.65 0.27
CA MET A 331 15.15 9.88 -0.22
C MET A 331 15.93 11.13 0.18
N VAL A 332 16.50 11.21 1.39
CA VAL A 332 17.37 12.34 1.79
C VAL A 332 18.56 12.44 0.83
N VAL A 333 19.27 11.34 0.60
CA VAL A 333 20.40 11.31 -0.36
C VAL A 333 19.93 11.73 -1.75
N THR A 334 18.78 11.23 -2.18
CA THR A 334 18.21 11.54 -3.50
C THR A 334 17.88 13.03 -3.65
N PHE A 335 17.29 13.67 -2.63
CA PHE A 335 17.02 15.11 -2.66
C PHE A 335 18.31 15.94 -2.63
N LEU A 336 19.35 15.48 -1.94
CA LEU A 336 20.66 16.13 -2.00
C LEU A 336 21.30 16.02 -3.39
N LEU A 337 21.12 14.87 -4.07
CA LEU A 337 21.54 14.71 -5.47
C LEU A 337 20.80 15.69 -6.39
N TYR A 338 19.46 15.78 -6.27
CA TYR A 338 18.69 16.79 -6.99
C TYR A 338 19.17 18.23 -6.70
N ALA A 339 19.44 18.56 -5.44
CA ALA A 339 19.93 19.88 -5.04
C ALA A 339 21.34 20.21 -5.59
N SER A 340 22.17 19.19 -5.84
CA SER A 340 23.53 19.35 -6.38
C SER A 340 23.55 19.76 -7.85
N ALA A 341 22.46 19.49 -8.58
CA ALA A 341 22.30 19.78 -10.01
C ALA A 341 23.43 19.27 -10.92
N LEU A 342 24.06 18.15 -10.55
CA LEU A 342 25.13 17.53 -11.34
C LEU A 342 24.57 16.90 -12.63
N SER A 343 25.22 17.18 -13.77
CA SER A 343 24.88 16.61 -15.07
C SER A 343 24.86 15.07 -15.03
N GLY A 344 23.81 14.46 -15.55
CA GLY A 344 23.64 13.00 -15.59
C GLY A 344 23.06 12.35 -14.33
N THR A 345 22.91 13.09 -13.22
CA THR A 345 22.34 12.52 -11.97
C THR A 345 20.80 12.53 -11.94
N LEU A 346 20.15 13.25 -12.85
CA LEU A 346 18.70 13.47 -12.86
C LEU A 346 17.90 12.16 -13.02
N TYR A 347 18.25 11.35 -14.03
CA TYR A 347 17.56 10.08 -14.29
C TYR A 347 17.76 9.09 -13.13
N ALA A 348 18.99 8.97 -12.63
CA ALA A 348 19.31 8.11 -11.48
C ALA A 348 18.56 8.55 -10.21
N SER A 349 18.51 9.85 -9.92
CA SER A 349 17.77 10.41 -8.78
C SER A 349 16.27 10.18 -8.93
N THR A 350 15.73 10.32 -10.14
CA THR A 350 14.30 10.08 -10.43
C THR A 350 13.92 8.62 -10.26
N ALA A 351 14.74 7.70 -10.76
CA ALA A 351 14.55 6.27 -10.56
C ALA A 351 14.58 5.89 -9.07
N LEU A 352 15.60 6.38 -8.34
CA LEU A 352 15.76 6.10 -6.92
C LEU A 352 14.61 6.66 -6.08
N LEU A 353 14.19 7.91 -6.37
CA LEU A 353 13.05 8.53 -5.71
C LEU A 353 11.77 7.75 -5.99
N GLY A 354 11.54 7.31 -7.23
CA GLY A 354 10.40 6.49 -7.62
C GLY A 354 10.30 5.23 -6.76
N ILE A 355 11.40 4.46 -6.65
CA ILE A 355 11.45 3.25 -5.81
C ILE A 355 11.10 3.58 -4.37
N CYS A 356 11.78 4.55 -3.76
CA CYS A 356 11.56 4.88 -2.35
C CYS A 356 10.14 5.39 -2.07
N TYR A 357 9.61 6.24 -2.95
CA TYR A 357 8.24 6.73 -2.87
C TYR A 357 7.23 5.59 -3.00
N GLY A 358 7.47 4.62 -3.89
CA GLY A 358 6.65 3.43 -4.01
C GLY A 358 6.65 2.56 -2.74
N VAL A 359 7.84 2.35 -2.16
CA VAL A 359 8.03 1.60 -0.91
C VAL A 359 7.20 2.19 0.24
N GLN A 360 7.15 3.53 0.37
CA GLN A 360 6.33 4.21 1.38
C GLN A 360 4.84 3.86 1.29
N PHE A 361 4.27 3.85 0.09
CA PHE A 361 2.86 3.49 -0.13
C PHE A 361 2.57 2.03 0.22
N SER A 362 3.44 1.11 -0.22
CA SER A 362 3.18 -0.31 -0.03
C SER A 362 3.35 -0.75 1.42
N ILE A 363 4.26 -0.13 2.19
CA ILE A 363 4.48 -0.50 3.59
C ILE A 363 3.41 0.08 4.50
N MET A 364 2.91 1.28 4.21
CA MET A 364 1.90 1.93 5.03
C MET A 364 0.66 1.05 5.24
N VAL A 365 0.18 0.41 4.17
CA VAL A 365 -1.04 -0.41 4.19
C VAL A 365 -0.95 -1.57 5.19
N PRO A 366 -0.02 -2.53 5.07
CA PRO A 366 0.10 -3.63 6.01
C PRO A 366 0.47 -3.14 7.40
N CYS A 367 1.35 -2.13 7.52
CA CYS A 367 1.74 -1.53 8.80
C CYS A 367 0.50 -1.02 9.57
N ALA A 368 -0.31 -0.15 8.96
CA ALA A 368 -1.52 0.37 9.60
C ALA A 368 -2.53 -0.75 9.93
N SER A 369 -2.64 -1.79 9.09
CA SER A 369 -3.55 -2.92 9.35
C SER A 369 -3.10 -3.83 10.49
N GLU A 370 -1.79 -3.98 10.70
CA GLU A 370 -1.21 -4.77 11.80
C GLU A 370 -1.24 -3.98 13.11
N LEU A 371 -1.17 -2.65 13.04
CA LEU A 371 -1.19 -1.78 14.20
C LEU A 371 -2.59 -1.56 14.78
N PHE A 372 -3.59 -1.40 13.90
CA PHE A 372 -4.94 -0.97 14.27
C PHE A 372 -6.06 -1.95 13.87
N GLY A 373 -5.70 -3.10 13.30
CA GLY A 373 -6.64 -4.13 12.87
C GLY A 373 -7.34 -3.87 11.53
N LEU A 374 -8.18 -4.82 11.11
CA LEU A 374 -8.84 -4.84 9.80
C LEU A 374 -10.32 -4.46 9.84
N LYS A 375 -10.94 -4.42 11.03
CA LYS A 375 -12.39 -4.16 11.17
C LYS A 375 -12.79 -2.76 10.71
N HIS A 376 -12.08 -1.73 11.17
CA HIS A 376 -12.30 -0.32 10.79
C HIS A 376 -11.16 0.26 9.93
N PHE A 377 -10.39 -0.63 9.27
CA PHE A 377 -9.20 -0.26 8.52
C PHE A 377 -9.48 0.74 7.41
N GLY A 378 -10.61 0.65 6.71
CA GLY A 378 -10.94 1.58 5.62
C GLY A 378 -10.92 3.05 6.07
N VAL A 379 -11.48 3.37 7.24
CA VAL A 379 -11.49 4.75 7.76
C VAL A 379 -10.09 5.19 8.19
N ILE A 380 -9.38 4.32 8.92
CA ILE A 380 -8.00 4.57 9.40
C ILE A 380 -7.06 4.81 8.23
N TYR A 381 -7.13 3.95 7.21
CA TYR A 381 -6.30 4.01 6.02
C TYR A 381 -6.54 5.28 5.21
N ASN A 382 -7.80 5.66 4.99
CA ASN A 382 -8.11 6.90 4.27
C ASN A 382 -7.66 8.14 5.04
N PHE A 383 -7.70 8.12 6.37
CA PHE A 383 -7.10 9.20 7.16
C PHE A 383 -5.58 9.27 6.99
N MET A 384 -4.89 8.13 6.98
CA MET A 384 -3.44 8.08 6.70
C MET A 384 -3.11 8.67 5.33
N LEU A 385 -3.92 8.33 4.32
CA LEU A 385 -3.79 8.85 2.96
C LEU A 385 -3.91 10.38 2.85
N LEU A 386 -4.61 11.05 3.77
CA LEU A 386 -4.70 12.52 3.78
C LEU A 386 -3.33 13.21 3.87
N GLY A 387 -2.29 12.51 4.35
CA GLY A 387 -0.93 13.02 4.32
C GLY A 387 -0.47 13.38 2.90
N ASN A 388 -0.90 12.64 1.86
CA ASN A 388 -0.49 12.91 0.48
C ASN A 388 -1.02 14.25 -0.08
N PRO A 389 -2.33 14.55 -0.08
CA PRO A 389 -2.84 15.84 -0.57
C PRO A 389 -2.37 17.02 0.30
N ILE A 390 -2.25 16.84 1.62
CA ILE A 390 -1.69 17.89 2.50
C ILE A 390 -0.22 18.15 2.14
N GLY A 391 0.56 17.09 1.90
CA GLY A 391 1.94 17.21 1.45
C GLY A 391 2.07 17.88 0.09
N ALA A 392 1.22 17.52 -0.87
CA ALA A 392 1.18 18.17 -2.17
C ALA A 392 0.85 19.67 -2.03
N LEU A 393 -0.14 20.05 -1.22
CA LEU A 393 -0.47 21.46 -1.00
C LEU A 393 0.72 22.24 -0.40
N LEU A 394 1.30 21.73 0.69
CA LEU A 394 2.34 22.43 1.43
C LEU A 394 3.68 22.48 0.70
N PHE A 395 4.13 21.34 0.18
CA PHE A 395 5.46 21.21 -0.40
C PHE A 395 5.50 21.44 -1.90
N SER A 396 4.47 21.03 -2.65
CA SER A 396 4.39 21.24 -4.11
C SER A 396 3.80 22.59 -4.45
N GLY A 397 2.59 22.88 -3.99
CA GLY A 397 1.89 24.13 -4.34
C GLY A 397 2.54 25.36 -3.70
N LEU A 398 2.68 25.37 -2.38
CA LEU A 398 3.19 26.54 -1.67
C LEU A 398 4.72 26.68 -1.75
N LEU A 399 5.47 25.65 -1.37
CA LEU A 399 6.93 25.76 -1.32
C LEU A 399 7.56 25.73 -2.72
N ALA A 400 7.35 24.67 -3.50
CA ALA A 400 8.02 24.52 -4.79
C ALA A 400 7.57 25.58 -5.80
N GLY A 401 6.27 25.87 -5.88
CA GLY A 401 5.73 26.94 -6.73
C GLY A 401 6.32 28.31 -6.40
N TYR A 402 6.30 28.71 -5.12
CA TYR A 402 6.85 29.99 -4.70
C TYR A 402 8.35 30.14 -5.02
N VAL A 403 9.16 29.11 -4.74
CA VAL A 403 10.60 29.15 -5.03
C VAL A 403 10.87 29.22 -6.53
N TYR A 404 10.12 28.47 -7.34
CA TYR A 404 10.26 28.48 -8.79
C TYR A 404 9.94 29.85 -9.37
N ASP A 405 8.79 30.43 -9.00
CA ASP A 405 8.33 31.73 -9.49
C ASP A 405 9.28 32.87 -9.06
N PHE A 406 9.81 32.79 -7.83
CA PHE A 406 10.78 33.77 -7.32
C PHE A 406 12.09 33.75 -8.12
N GLU A 407 12.61 32.57 -8.47
CA GLU A 407 13.83 32.46 -9.28
C GLU A 407 13.55 32.78 -10.77
N ALA A 408 12.38 32.44 -11.30
CA ALA A 408 11.94 32.84 -12.65
C ALA A 408 11.90 34.37 -12.79
N ALA A 409 11.34 35.06 -11.79
CA ALA A 409 11.26 36.51 -11.76
C ALA A 409 12.66 37.18 -11.76
N LYS A 410 13.65 36.59 -11.06
CA LYS A 410 15.04 37.06 -11.12
C LYS A 410 15.67 36.90 -12.50
N GLN A 411 15.28 35.86 -13.24
CA GLN A 411 15.74 35.61 -14.60
C GLN A 411 15.00 36.44 -15.66
N GLN A 412 13.99 37.23 -15.26
CA GLN A 412 13.11 37.99 -16.18
C GLN A 412 12.47 37.10 -17.26
N SER A 413 12.21 35.84 -16.92
CA SER A 413 11.63 34.83 -17.81
C SER A 413 10.39 34.23 -17.17
N SER A 414 9.42 33.82 -17.99
CA SER A 414 8.27 33.03 -17.52
C SER A 414 8.66 31.59 -17.16
N THR A 415 9.83 31.13 -17.60
CA THR A 415 10.38 29.80 -17.29
C THR A 415 11.71 29.94 -16.58
N CYS A 416 11.84 29.28 -15.43
CA CYS A 416 13.09 29.22 -14.68
C CYS A 416 13.99 28.11 -15.23
N LEU A 417 15.22 28.46 -15.58
CA LEU A 417 16.25 27.54 -16.06
C LEU A 417 17.41 27.44 -15.06
N GLY A 418 17.95 26.23 -14.93
CA GLY A 418 19.07 25.91 -14.05
C GLY A 418 18.67 25.26 -12.73
N GLY A 419 19.66 24.63 -12.09
CA GLY A 419 19.46 23.91 -10.82
C GLY A 419 19.03 24.79 -9.65
N THR A 420 19.23 26.11 -9.74
CA THR A 420 18.83 27.07 -8.70
C THR A 420 17.32 27.15 -8.51
N CYS A 421 16.53 26.88 -9.56
CA CYS A 421 15.06 26.96 -9.56
C CYS A 421 14.40 26.06 -8.51
N PHE A 422 15.02 24.92 -8.19
CA PHE A 422 14.47 23.97 -7.21
C PHE A 422 15.46 23.64 -6.07
N ARG A 423 16.66 24.25 -6.05
CA ARG A 423 17.70 23.90 -5.07
C ARG A 423 17.23 24.07 -3.63
N LEU A 424 16.61 25.20 -3.30
CA LEU A 424 16.08 25.45 -1.96
C LEU A 424 14.97 24.45 -1.61
N THR A 425 14.06 24.21 -2.55
CA THR A 425 12.98 23.22 -2.41
C THR A 425 13.55 21.85 -2.04
N PHE A 426 14.54 21.34 -2.80
CA PHE A 426 15.14 20.05 -2.52
C PHE A 426 15.88 19.98 -1.18
N LEU A 427 16.54 21.07 -0.74
CA LEU A 427 17.16 21.12 0.59
C LEU A 427 16.11 21.05 1.71
N VAL A 428 14.98 21.75 1.57
CA VAL A 428 13.88 21.68 2.53
C VAL A 428 13.24 20.28 2.53
N LEU A 429 13.04 19.67 1.36
CA LEU A 429 12.54 18.29 1.26
C LEU A 429 13.50 17.26 1.88
N ALA A 430 14.82 17.44 1.71
CA ALA A 430 15.83 16.63 2.37
C ALA A 430 15.73 16.75 3.89
N GLY A 431 15.56 17.97 4.41
CA GLY A 431 15.32 18.20 5.84
C GLY A 431 14.03 17.55 6.36
N ALA A 432 12.94 17.66 5.59
CA ALA A 432 11.65 17.03 5.92
C ALA A 432 11.76 15.50 5.99
N CYS A 433 12.43 14.87 5.02
CA CYS A 433 12.72 13.43 5.05
C CYS A 433 13.69 13.04 6.17
N GLY A 434 14.64 13.90 6.52
CA GLY A 434 15.53 13.70 7.67
C GLY A 434 14.74 13.67 8.98
N LEU A 435 13.82 14.61 9.19
CA LEU A 435 12.90 14.60 10.32
C LEU A 435 12.00 13.35 10.29
N GLY A 436 11.46 12.99 9.14
CA GLY A 436 10.68 11.77 8.95
C GLY A 436 11.46 10.53 9.38
N THR A 437 12.74 10.46 9.01
CA THR A 437 13.63 9.34 9.34
C THR A 437 13.77 9.19 10.86
N ILE A 438 14.00 10.31 11.56
CA ILE A 438 14.10 10.33 13.03
C ILE A 438 12.78 9.84 13.66
N LEU A 439 11.63 10.36 13.21
CA LEU A 439 10.32 9.93 13.69
C LEU A 439 10.05 8.44 13.38
N SER A 440 10.51 7.94 12.24
CA SER A 440 10.38 6.55 11.82
C SER A 440 11.22 5.61 12.70
N ILE A 441 12.42 6.03 13.10
CA ILE A 441 13.25 5.30 14.06
C ILE A 441 12.54 5.22 15.42
N ILE A 442 12.03 6.35 15.92
CA ILE A 442 11.27 6.40 17.19
C ILE A 442 10.07 5.46 17.12
N LEU A 443 9.29 5.52 16.03
CA LEU A 443 8.16 4.64 15.81
C LEU A 443 8.61 3.17 15.81
N THR A 444 9.64 2.83 15.04
CA THR A 444 10.19 1.46 14.96
C THR A 444 10.54 0.89 16.33
N ILE A 445 11.21 1.68 17.17
CA ILE A 445 11.55 1.25 18.54
C ILE A 445 10.29 1.00 19.37
N ARG A 446 9.28 1.88 19.28
CA ARG A 446 8.00 1.74 20.01
C ARG A 446 7.17 0.53 19.56
N ILE A 447 7.23 0.17 18.28
CA ILE A 447 6.38 -0.90 17.71
C ILE A 447 7.04 -2.27 17.79
N LYS A 448 8.37 -2.33 17.95
CA LYS A 448 9.15 -3.58 17.96
C LYS A 448 8.62 -4.62 18.96
N PRO A 449 8.29 -4.30 20.23
CA PRO A 449 7.77 -5.29 21.17
C PRO A 449 6.45 -5.91 20.71
N VAL A 450 5.63 -5.14 19.98
CA VAL A 450 4.33 -5.59 19.50
C VAL A 450 4.47 -6.51 18.29
N TYR A 451 5.40 -6.23 17.39
CA TYR A 451 5.73 -7.16 16.31
C TYR A 451 6.28 -8.47 16.84
N GLN A 452 7.14 -8.41 17.87
CA GLN A 452 7.62 -9.62 18.55
C GLN A 452 6.45 -10.40 19.16
N MET A 453 5.51 -9.75 19.85
CA MET A 453 4.32 -10.43 20.39
C MET A 453 3.43 -11.05 19.30
N LEU A 454 3.14 -10.30 18.22
CA LEU A 454 2.27 -10.73 17.13
C LEU A 454 2.83 -11.95 16.37
N TYR A 455 4.14 -11.96 16.13
CA TYR A 455 4.78 -12.98 15.30
C TYR A 455 5.50 -14.08 16.08
N ALA A 456 5.86 -13.87 17.36
CA ALA A 456 6.42 -14.93 18.21
C ALA A 456 5.34 -15.84 18.83
N GLY A 457 4.14 -15.32 19.07
CA GLY A 457 3.07 -16.06 19.74
C GLY A 457 2.26 -17.03 18.87
N GLY A 458 2.58 -17.17 17.57
CA GLY A 458 1.74 -17.95 16.64
C GLY A 458 0.30 -17.43 16.49
N SER A 459 -0.01 -16.23 17.02
CA SER A 459 -1.36 -15.65 17.17
C SER A 459 -2.00 -15.22 15.85
N PHE A 460 -1.28 -15.32 14.73
CA PHE A 460 -1.87 -15.22 13.39
C PHE A 460 -2.61 -16.49 12.95
N ARG A 461 -2.55 -17.58 13.73
CA ARG A 461 -3.55 -18.63 13.65
C ARG A 461 -4.87 -18.01 14.10
N LEU A 462 -5.81 -17.88 13.15
CA LEU A 462 -7.19 -17.51 13.39
C LEU A 462 -7.69 -18.23 14.66
N PRO A 463 -8.48 -17.57 15.54
CA PRO A 463 -9.19 -18.32 16.56
C PRO A 463 -10.00 -19.38 15.82
N SER A 464 -9.79 -20.66 16.15
CA SER A 464 -10.74 -21.69 15.77
C SER A 464 -12.11 -21.20 16.23
N SER A 465 -13.09 -21.21 15.33
CA SER A 465 -14.47 -20.94 15.69
C SER A 465 -14.95 -22.08 16.59
N SER A 466 -14.63 -22.01 17.88
CA SER A 466 -15.28 -22.78 18.94
C SER A 466 -16.37 -21.92 19.57
N SER A 467 -17.52 -22.54 19.79
CA SER A 467 -18.69 -22.07 20.55
C SER A 467 -19.66 -21.10 19.85
N GLN A 468 -20.50 -21.65 18.97
CA GLN A 468 -21.94 -21.52 19.18
C GLN A 468 -22.48 -22.92 19.44
N SER A 469 -22.57 -23.26 20.73
CA SER A 469 -23.45 -24.31 21.24
C SER A 469 -24.82 -23.70 21.53
#